data_AF-A0A7R5KL83-F1
#
_entry.id   AF-A0A7R5KL83-F1
#
_cell.length_a   1.000
_cell.length_b   1.000
_cell.length_c   1.000
_cell.angle_alpha   90.00
_cell.angle_beta   90.00
_cell.angle_gamma   90.00
#
_symmetry.space_group_name_H-M   'P 1'
#
loop_
_entity.id
_entity.type
_entity.pdbx_description
1 polymer ?
#
loop_
_entity_poly.entity_id
_entity_poly.type
_entity_poly.pdbx_seq_one_letter_code
_entity_poly.pdbx_strand_id
1 'polypeptide(L)'
;MAAVSCATAPAPQRLTILTRTGRKEKKRKCWSCVLPEELLVEIISERLRLSDCYKGVVFDGLETLFASSLASSLLCVLKAVSNCPHIHVVNIFQDSEFWKGRQIAAREKRAAKKEWKAWEKEEAARREEERLWDVDVDEYEALSEKQKALLDYKIEQIKHEQKESREPSGLDMACGELGSGLALPLPMEVSR
;
A
#
# COMPACT_ATOMS: atom_id res chain seq x y z
N MET A 1 3.28 40.77 -0.68
CA MET A 1 2.53 40.84 0.59
C MET A 1 1.40 39.84 0.50
N ALA A 2 1.52 38.69 1.18
CA ALA A 2 0.46 37.68 1.17
C ALA A 2 -0.76 38.23 1.91
N ALA A 3 -1.93 38.13 1.29
CA ALA A 3 -3.19 38.51 1.91
C ALA A 3 -3.36 37.74 3.21
N VAL A 4 -3.47 38.46 4.32
CA VAL A 4 -3.96 37.90 5.59
C VAL A 4 -5.40 37.50 5.32
N SER A 5 -5.61 36.22 5.03
CA SER A 5 -6.94 35.64 4.90
C SER A 5 -7.67 35.85 6.22
N CYS A 6 -8.74 36.64 6.20
CA CYS A 6 -9.64 36.81 7.33
C CYS A 6 -10.07 35.41 7.79
N ALA A 7 -9.64 35.01 8.98
CA ALA A 7 -9.95 33.70 9.53
C ALA A 7 -11.47 33.54 9.62
N THR A 8 -12.04 32.78 8.69
CA THR A 8 -13.44 32.41 8.77
C THR A 8 -13.55 31.36 9.87
N ALA A 9 -14.39 31.63 10.87
CA ALA A 9 -14.64 30.66 11.92
C ALA A 9 -15.12 29.34 11.27
N PRO A 10 -14.66 28.17 11.74
CA PRO A 10 -15.03 26.89 11.15
C PRO A 10 -16.54 26.71 11.16
N ALA A 11 -17.10 26.35 10.00
CA ALA A 11 -18.53 26.08 9.88
C ALA A 11 -18.92 24.89 10.79
N PRO A 12 -20.09 24.91 11.44
CA PRO A 12 -20.57 23.79 12.24
C PRO A 12 -20.64 22.49 11.43
N GLN A 13 -20.06 21.41 11.96
CA GLN A 13 -20.06 20.08 11.35
C GLN A 13 -20.72 19.07 12.28
N ARG A 14 -21.40 18.08 11.70
CA ARG A 14 -22.04 17.02 12.48
C ARG A 14 -21.02 15.97 12.89
N LEU A 15 -20.78 15.84 14.19
CA LEU A 15 -19.86 14.88 14.79
C LEU A 15 -20.62 13.67 15.35
N THR A 16 -19.99 12.50 15.29
CA THR A 16 -20.47 11.29 15.97
C THR A 16 -19.55 10.99 17.13
N ILE A 17 -20.03 11.22 18.35
CA ILE A 17 -19.26 11.03 19.57
C ILE A 17 -19.57 9.64 20.13
N LEU A 18 -18.50 8.87 20.37
CA LEU A 18 -18.56 7.59 21.04
C LEU A 18 -18.27 7.79 22.52
N THR A 19 -19.25 7.44 23.36
CA THR A 19 -19.08 7.46 24.81
C THR A 19 -19.13 6.02 25.30
N ARG A 20 -18.06 5.58 25.97
CA ARG A 20 -17.98 4.25 26.57
C ARG A 20 -18.14 4.38 28.08
N THR A 21 -19.17 3.75 28.62
CA THR A 21 -19.41 3.66 30.07
C THR A 21 -19.46 2.18 30.45
N GLY A 22 -18.37 1.68 31.02
CA GLY A 22 -18.17 0.24 31.26
C GLY A 22 -18.16 -0.56 29.96
N ARG A 23 -19.02 -1.57 29.84
CA ARG A 23 -19.17 -2.41 28.64
C ARG A 23 -20.15 -1.85 27.59
N LYS A 24 -20.86 -0.75 27.88
CA LYS A 24 -21.86 -0.18 26.97
C LYS A 24 -21.26 0.98 26.18
N GLU A 25 -21.39 0.91 24.87
CA GLU A 25 -21.01 1.99 23.95
C GLU A 25 -22.26 2.72 23.47
N LYS A 26 -22.28 4.05 23.63
CA LYS A 26 -23.37 4.91 23.17
C LYS A 26 -22.85 5.88 22.13
N LYS A 27 -23.49 5.86 20.95
CA LYS A 27 -23.27 6.81 19.85
C LYS A 27 -24.19 8.01 20.03
N ARG A 28 -23.62 9.22 20.11
CA ARG A 28 -24.38 10.48 20.12
C ARG A 28 -24.01 11.31 18.90
N LYS A 29 -25.02 11.87 18.22
CA LYS A 29 -24.82 12.85 17.15
C LYS A 29 -24.81 14.24 17.78
N CYS A 30 -23.77 15.02 17.54
CA CYS A 30 -23.57 16.37 18.06
C CYS A 30 -23.16 17.30 16.90
N TRP A 31 -23.34 18.60 17.07
CA TRP A 31 -22.79 19.60 16.15
C TRP A 31 -21.56 20.25 16.78
N SER A 32 -20.50 20.45 16.00
CA SER A 32 -19.35 21.24 16.44
C SER A 32 -19.72 22.71 16.56
N CYS A 33 -19.08 23.40 17.49
CA CYS A 33 -19.15 24.84 17.64
C CYS A 33 -17.79 25.39 18.04
N VAL A 34 -17.54 26.66 17.73
CA VAL A 34 -16.41 27.39 18.28
C VAL A 34 -16.69 27.64 19.76
N LEU A 35 -15.76 27.23 20.61
CA LEU A 35 -15.84 27.41 22.06
C LEU A 35 -15.17 28.73 22.47
N PRO A 36 -15.63 29.38 23.56
CA PRO A 36 -14.86 30.43 24.21
C PRO A 36 -13.44 29.95 24.56
N GLU A 37 -12.44 30.81 24.42
CA GLU A 37 -11.04 30.42 24.63
C GLU A 37 -10.80 29.92 26.06
N GLU A 38 -11.40 30.56 27.05
CA GLU A 38 -11.26 30.21 28.46
C GLU A 38 -11.76 28.79 28.73
N LEU A 39 -12.90 28.42 28.13
CA LEU A 39 -13.47 27.08 28.25
C LEU A 39 -12.59 26.05 27.56
N LEU A 40 -12.07 26.36 26.36
CA LEU A 40 -11.18 25.45 25.64
C LEU A 40 -9.86 25.23 26.41
N VAL A 41 -9.30 26.28 27.00
CA VAL A 41 -8.13 26.21 27.88
C VAL A 41 -8.41 25.32 29.09
N GLU A 42 -9.56 25.49 29.75
CA GLU A 42 -9.93 24.70 30.92
C GLU A 42 -10.06 23.21 30.60
N ILE A 43 -10.75 22.87 29.50
CA ILE A 43 -10.91 21.48 29.03
C ILE A 43 -9.54 20.84 28.75
N ILE A 44 -8.65 21.54 28.04
CA ILE A 44 -7.31 21.04 27.74
C ILE A 44 -6.53 20.85 29.05
N SER A 45 -6.58 21.83 29.96
CA SER A 45 -5.88 21.79 31.25
C SER A 45 -6.37 20.65 32.14
N GLU A 46 -7.67 20.38 32.17
CA GLU A 46 -8.23 19.22 32.88
C GLU A 46 -7.70 17.90 32.31
N ARG A 47 -7.62 17.79 30.98
CA ARG A 47 -7.09 16.58 30.33
C ARG A 47 -5.61 16.34 30.63
N LEU A 48 -4.81 17.41 30.65
CA LEU A 48 -3.37 17.37 30.93
C LEU A 48 -3.06 17.00 32.39
N ARG A 49 -3.98 17.30 33.32
CA ARG A 49 -3.85 16.95 34.74
C ARG A 49 -4.06 15.46 35.04
N LEU A 50 -4.56 14.69 34.07
CA LEU A 50 -4.72 13.24 34.25
C LEU A 50 -3.38 12.51 34.27
N SER A 51 -3.34 11.38 34.98
CA SER A 51 -2.13 10.61 35.28
C SER A 51 -1.41 10.03 34.07
N ASP A 52 -2.01 10.03 32.89
CA ASP A 52 -1.41 9.49 31.67
C ASP A 52 -0.60 10.51 30.87
N CYS A 53 -0.65 11.80 31.25
CA CYS A 53 0.06 12.89 30.56
C CYS A 53 1.42 13.28 31.19
N TYR A 54 1.86 12.61 32.25
CA TYR A 54 3.06 12.97 33.03
C TYR A 54 4.40 12.85 32.28
N LYS A 55 4.48 12.03 31.22
CA LYS A 55 5.72 11.86 30.41
C LYS A 55 5.83 12.86 29.27
N GLY A 56 4.79 13.66 29.04
CA GLY A 56 4.66 14.54 27.88
C GLY A 56 3.38 14.27 27.10
N VAL A 57 3.04 15.21 26.23
CA VAL A 57 1.83 15.19 25.42
C VAL A 57 2.17 15.59 24.00
N VAL A 58 1.57 14.89 23.04
CA VAL A 58 1.64 15.22 21.62
C VAL A 58 0.28 15.70 21.18
N PHE A 59 0.21 16.93 20.68
CA PHE A 59 -0.98 17.46 20.04
C PHE A 59 -0.90 17.14 18.55
N ASP A 60 -1.82 16.31 18.08
CA ASP A 60 -1.94 15.98 16.66
C ASP A 60 -2.64 17.12 15.92
N GLY A 61 -1.84 18.11 15.55
CA GLY A 61 -2.29 19.32 14.86
C GLY A 61 -2.98 20.34 15.77
N LEU A 62 -3.16 21.54 15.20
CA LEU A 62 -3.86 22.66 15.83
C LEU A 62 -5.12 23.05 15.03
N GLU A 63 -5.38 22.37 13.92
CA GLU A 63 -6.59 22.53 13.14
C GLU A 63 -7.75 21.86 13.88
N THR A 64 -8.70 22.66 14.35
CA THR A 64 -9.81 22.18 15.16
C THR A 64 -11.09 22.95 14.85
N LEU A 65 -12.23 22.26 14.95
CA LEU A 65 -13.56 22.87 14.78
C LEU A 65 -14.00 23.67 16.00
N PHE A 66 -13.25 23.60 17.10
CA PHE A 66 -13.61 24.20 18.39
C PHE A 66 -12.93 25.56 18.66
N ALA A 67 -12.04 26.02 17.78
CA ALA A 67 -11.38 27.32 17.88
C ALA A 67 -11.70 28.17 16.65
N SER A 68 -11.63 29.50 16.78
CA SER A 68 -11.93 30.44 15.70
C SER A 68 -10.90 30.41 14.57
N SER A 69 -9.67 30.01 14.89
CA SER A 69 -8.53 29.97 13.97
C SER A 69 -7.41 29.09 14.54
N LEU A 70 -6.45 28.75 13.69
CA LEU A 70 -5.21 28.06 14.08
C LEU A 70 -4.46 28.81 15.20
N ALA A 71 -4.39 30.14 15.10
CA ALA A 71 -3.74 30.99 16.09
C ALA A 71 -4.44 30.94 17.45
N SER A 72 -5.78 30.99 17.47
CA SER A 72 -6.56 30.87 18.71
C SER A 72 -6.41 29.48 19.33
N SER A 73 -6.38 28.41 18.51
CA SER A 73 -6.10 27.05 19.01
C SER A 73 -4.71 26.95 19.65
N LEU A 74 -3.66 27.46 18.97
CA LEU A 74 -2.30 27.50 19.51
C LEU A 74 -2.24 28.25 20.84
N LEU A 75 -2.88 29.42 20.91
CA LEU A 75 -2.92 30.22 22.12
C LEU A 75 -3.58 29.47 23.27
N CYS A 76 -4.68 28.75 23.00
CA CYS A 76 -5.36 27.93 24.01
C CYS A 76 -4.47 26.80 24.52
N VAL A 77 -3.72 26.12 23.64
CA VAL A 77 -2.78 25.06 24.04
C VAL A 77 -1.65 25.63 24.90
N LEU A 78 -1.05 26.76 24.50
CA LEU A 78 0.03 27.39 25.26
C LEU A 78 -0.44 27.85 26.65
N LYS A 79 -1.64 28.46 26.72
CA LYS A 79 -2.28 28.83 27.99
C LYS A 79 -2.53 27.61 28.89
N ALA A 80 -2.95 26.47 28.32
CA ALA A 80 -3.24 25.27 29.09
C ALA A 80 -1.98 24.56 29.63
N VAL A 81 -0.90 24.56 28.85
CA VAL A 81 0.35 23.90 29.25
C VAL A 81 1.09 24.68 30.34
N SER A 82 0.93 26.01 30.38
CA SER A 82 1.32 27.04 31.39
C SER A 82 2.67 26.93 32.17
N ASN A 83 3.46 25.86 32.02
CA ASN A 83 4.65 25.60 32.82
C ASN A 83 5.60 24.53 32.22
N CYS A 84 5.52 24.26 30.92
CA CYS A 84 6.43 23.31 30.28
C CYS A 84 7.71 24.04 29.83
N PRO A 85 8.90 23.68 30.35
CA PRO A 85 10.15 24.36 30.03
C PRO A 85 10.57 24.16 28.57
N HIS A 86 10.10 23.10 27.91
CA HIS A 86 10.47 22.77 26.53
C HIS A 86 9.23 22.41 25.71
N ILE A 87 8.92 23.25 24.72
CA ILE A 87 7.87 23.00 23.74
C ILE A 87 8.55 22.80 22.39
N HIS A 88 8.39 21.62 21.81
CA HIS A 88 8.90 21.29 20.48
C HIS A 88 7.76 21.27 19.49
N VAL A 89 7.92 21.99 18.38
CA VAL A 89 6.99 21.93 17.26
C VAL A 89 7.64 21.09 16.17
N VAL A 90 7.08 19.90 15.93
CA VAL A 90 7.49 19.05 14.81
C VAL A 90 6.49 19.26 13.69
N ASN A 91 6.94 19.92 12.63
CA ASN A 91 6.11 20.08 11.44
C ASN A 91 6.42 18.96 10.45
N ILE A 92 5.50 18.02 10.32
CA ILE A 92 5.62 16.90 9.37
C ILE A 92 4.81 17.27 8.12
N PHE A 93 5.44 18.03 7.22
CA PHE A 93 4.90 18.19 5.86
C PHE A 93 5.17 16.91 5.07
N GLN A 94 4.20 15.99 5.09
CA GLN A 94 4.16 14.86 4.17
C GLN A 94 2.91 15.01 3.32
N ASP A 95 3.11 15.53 2.11
CA ASP A 95 2.08 15.67 1.11
C ASP A 95 1.50 14.31 0.70
N SER A 96 0.26 14.32 0.22
CA SER A 96 -0.42 13.12 -0.26
C SER A 96 0.41 12.41 -1.35
N GLU A 97 1.11 13.18 -2.18
CA GLU A 97 1.98 12.65 -3.23
C GLU A 97 3.22 11.94 -2.68
N PHE A 98 3.83 12.43 -1.58
CA PHE A 98 4.90 11.72 -0.89
C PHE A 98 4.46 10.35 -0.38
N TRP A 99 3.29 10.26 0.24
CA TRP A 99 2.77 8.98 0.72
C TRP A 99 2.41 8.01 -0.42
N LYS A 100 1.81 8.52 -1.50
CA LYS A 100 1.55 7.73 -2.71
C LYS A 100 2.84 7.22 -3.35
N GLY A 101 3.84 8.09 -3.52
CA GLY A 101 5.14 7.73 -4.07
C GLY A 101 5.84 6.67 -3.23
N ARG A 102 5.83 6.82 -1.91
CA ARG A 102 6.39 5.83 -0.98
C ARG A 102 5.69 4.47 -1.10
N GLN A 103 4.37 4.46 -1.25
CA GLN A 103 3.60 3.24 -1.40
C GLN A 103 3.90 2.54 -2.73
N ILE A 104 4.01 3.29 -3.82
CA ILE A 104 4.36 2.79 -5.16
C ILE A 104 5.76 2.16 -5.11
N ALA A 105 6.77 2.89 -4.62
CA ALA A 105 8.13 2.39 -4.51
C ALA A 105 8.22 1.11 -3.64
N ALA A 106 7.42 1.02 -2.57
CA ALA A 106 7.34 -0.19 -1.75
C ALA A 106 6.72 -1.38 -2.50
N ARG A 107 5.74 -1.14 -3.39
CA ARG A 107 5.15 -2.18 -4.23
C ARG A 107 6.15 -2.65 -5.30
N GLU A 108 6.83 -1.73 -5.97
CA GLU A 108 7.87 -2.05 -6.96
C GLU A 108 9.01 -2.86 -6.34
N LYS A 109 9.53 -2.46 -5.17
CA LYS A 109 10.55 -3.24 -4.45
C LYS A 109 10.08 -4.65 -4.11
N ARG A 110 8.80 -4.84 -3.77
CA ARG A 110 8.24 -6.17 -3.51
C ARG A 110 8.08 -6.98 -4.80
N ALA A 111 7.66 -6.35 -5.90
CA ALA A 111 7.55 -6.99 -7.21
C ALA A 111 8.94 -7.45 -7.71
N ALA A 112 9.91 -6.54 -7.74
CA ALA A 112 11.29 -6.84 -8.10
C ALA A 112 11.90 -7.95 -7.23
N LYS A 113 11.63 -7.95 -5.92
CA LYS A 113 12.08 -9.04 -5.02
C LYS A 113 11.41 -10.38 -5.32
N LYS A 114 10.15 -10.39 -5.78
CA LYS A 114 9.46 -11.62 -6.18
C LYS A 114 10.01 -12.15 -7.50
N GLU A 115 10.21 -11.28 -8.48
CA GLU A 115 10.81 -11.61 -9.78
C GLU A 115 12.23 -12.15 -9.59
N TRP A 116 13.06 -11.48 -8.80
CA TRP A 116 14.40 -11.96 -8.46
C TRP A 116 14.38 -13.36 -7.84
N LYS A 117 13.48 -13.61 -6.88
CA LYS A 117 13.32 -14.93 -6.26
C LYS A 117 12.79 -15.99 -7.22
N ALA A 118 11.96 -15.61 -8.19
CA ALA A 118 11.48 -16.54 -9.20
C ALA A 118 12.62 -16.92 -10.14
N TRP A 119 13.38 -15.94 -10.62
CA TRP A 119 14.57 -16.14 -11.44
C TRP A 119 15.61 -17.00 -10.72
N GLU A 120 15.90 -16.73 -9.44
CA GLU A 120 16.84 -17.52 -8.64
C GLU A 120 16.41 -19.00 -8.52
N LYS A 121 15.10 -19.26 -8.39
CA LYS A 121 14.56 -20.62 -8.34
C LYS A 121 14.65 -21.33 -9.68
N GLU A 122 14.32 -20.64 -10.77
CA GLU A 122 14.40 -21.18 -12.13
C GLU A 122 15.85 -21.49 -12.50
N GLU A 123 16.77 -20.58 -12.20
CA GLU A 123 18.20 -20.74 -12.40
C GLU A 123 18.77 -21.90 -11.56
N ALA A 124 18.30 -22.08 -10.32
CA ALA A 124 18.67 -23.23 -9.50
C ALA A 124 18.11 -24.55 -10.03
N ALA A 125 16.87 -24.56 -10.55
CA ALA A 125 16.28 -25.72 -11.17
C ALA A 125 17.04 -26.13 -12.44
N ARG A 126 17.39 -25.15 -13.30
CA ARG A 126 18.21 -25.37 -14.49
C ARG A 126 19.56 -25.98 -14.15
N ARG A 127 20.26 -25.44 -13.14
CA ARG A 127 21.54 -26.00 -12.68
C ARG A 127 21.43 -27.41 -12.12
N GLU A 128 20.34 -27.74 -11.43
CA GLU A 128 20.13 -29.11 -10.96
C GLU A 128 19.84 -30.06 -12.13
N GLU A 129 19.08 -29.63 -13.13
CA GLU A 129 18.86 -30.40 -14.36
C GLU A 129 20.17 -30.64 -15.12
N GLU A 130 20.99 -29.60 -15.33
CA GLU A 130 22.32 -29.71 -15.95
C GLU A 130 23.21 -30.72 -15.20
N ARG A 131 23.23 -30.65 -13.87
CA ARG A 131 23.97 -31.60 -13.02
C ARG A 131 23.48 -33.04 -13.14
N LEU A 132 22.19 -33.27 -13.42
CA LEU A 132 21.65 -34.62 -13.67
C LEU A 132 22.17 -35.20 -15.00
N TRP A 133 22.45 -34.36 -15.99
CA TRP A 133 22.98 -34.77 -17.29
C TRP A 133 24.50 -34.92 -17.30
N ASP A 134 25.22 -34.19 -16.45
CA ASP A 134 26.69 -34.19 -16.35
C ASP A 134 27.26 -35.25 -15.40
N VAL A 135 26.45 -36.17 -14.86
CA VAL A 135 26.96 -37.27 -14.03
C VAL A 135 27.90 -38.14 -14.87
N ASP A 136 29.17 -38.23 -14.45
CA ASP A 136 30.17 -39.01 -15.18
C ASP A 136 29.98 -40.53 -14.97
N VAL A 137 30.63 -41.32 -15.84
CA VAL A 137 30.47 -42.79 -15.83
C VAL A 137 31.02 -43.41 -14.56
N ASP A 138 32.12 -42.88 -14.00
CA ASP A 138 32.77 -43.41 -12.81
C ASP A 138 31.94 -43.12 -11.54
N GLU A 139 31.38 -41.91 -11.44
CA GLU A 139 30.43 -41.48 -10.41
C GLU A 139 29.14 -42.28 -10.50
N TYR A 140 28.61 -42.48 -11.71
CA TYR A 140 27.42 -43.30 -11.91
C TYR A 140 27.69 -44.74 -11.48
N GLU A 141 28.80 -45.36 -11.89
CA GLU A 141 29.15 -46.73 -11.52
C GLU A 141 29.36 -46.93 -10.02
N ALA A 142 29.89 -45.92 -9.32
CA ALA A 142 30.06 -45.92 -7.87
C ALA A 142 28.75 -45.83 -7.07
N LEU A 143 27.63 -45.42 -7.69
CA LEU A 143 26.32 -45.37 -7.03
C LEU A 143 25.78 -46.77 -6.72
N SER A 144 25.04 -46.88 -5.61
CA SER A 144 24.28 -48.09 -5.32
C SER A 144 23.15 -48.30 -6.34
N GLU A 145 22.75 -49.55 -6.57
CA GLU A 145 21.68 -49.90 -7.54
C GLU A 145 20.38 -49.12 -7.29
N LYS A 146 20.03 -48.87 -6.03
CA LYS A 146 18.85 -48.07 -5.65
C LYS A 146 18.97 -46.60 -6.05
N GLN A 147 20.18 -46.04 -6.00
CA GLN A 147 20.44 -44.65 -6.39
C GLN A 147 20.49 -44.50 -7.91
N LYS A 148 21.09 -45.47 -8.62
CA LYS A 148 21.08 -45.56 -10.09
C LYS A 148 19.64 -45.58 -10.64
N ALA A 149 18.81 -46.50 -10.12
CA ALA A 149 17.41 -46.61 -10.52
C ALA A 149 16.61 -45.32 -10.25
N LEU A 150 16.91 -44.60 -9.15
CA LEU A 150 16.26 -43.32 -8.85
C LEU A 150 16.70 -42.19 -9.81
N LEU A 151 17.97 -42.19 -10.21
CA LEU A 151 18.53 -41.22 -11.15
C LEU A 151 17.97 -41.45 -12.56
N ASP A 152 17.97 -42.70 -13.03
CA ASP A 152 17.41 -43.10 -14.32
C ASP A 152 15.92 -42.74 -14.42
N TYR A 153 15.16 -43.04 -13.36
CA TYR A 153 13.74 -42.67 -13.28
C TYR A 153 13.52 -41.16 -13.42
N LYS A 154 14.34 -40.33 -12.77
CA LYS A 154 14.26 -38.86 -12.88
C LYS A 154 14.61 -38.37 -14.29
N ILE A 155 15.64 -38.94 -14.90
CA ILE A 155 16.05 -38.60 -16.28
C ILE A 155 14.93 -38.96 -17.27
N GLU A 156 14.29 -40.12 -17.12
CA GLU A 156 13.16 -40.52 -17.96
C GLU A 156 11.95 -39.59 -17.82
N GLN A 157 11.62 -39.17 -16.59
CA GLN A 157 10.53 -38.20 -16.37
C GLN A 157 10.79 -36.87 -17.08
N ILE A 158 12.00 -36.33 -16.96
CA ILE A 158 12.40 -35.07 -17.63
C ILE A 158 12.30 -35.22 -19.15
N LYS A 159 12.78 -36.34 -19.72
CA LYS A 159 12.66 -36.63 -21.16
C LYS A 159 11.20 -36.70 -21.62
N HIS A 160 10.33 -37.29 -20.81
CA HIS A 160 8.90 -37.39 -21.10
C HIS A 160 8.22 -36.00 -21.10
N GLU A 161 8.46 -35.19 -20.07
CA GLU A 161 7.92 -33.82 -19.96
C GLU A 161 8.41 -32.90 -21.08
N GLN A 162 9.69 -33.01 -21.48
CA GLN A 162 10.23 -32.25 -22.62
C GLN A 162 9.63 -32.70 -23.96
N LYS A 163 9.31 -33.99 -24.12
CA LYS A 163 8.65 -34.51 -25.32
C LYS A 163 7.20 -34.03 -25.40
N GLU A 164 6.47 -34.08 -24.29
CA GLU A 164 5.09 -33.60 -24.18
C GLU A 164 4.98 -32.09 -24.40
N SER A 165 5.96 -31.29 -23.95
CA SER A 165 6.02 -29.85 -24.23
C SER A 165 6.41 -29.50 -25.67
N ARG A 166 7.03 -30.43 -26.41
CA ARG A 166 7.45 -30.24 -27.82
C ARG A 166 6.42 -30.74 -28.84
N GLU A 167 5.41 -31.48 -28.42
CA GLU A 167 4.26 -31.82 -29.24
C GLU A 167 3.18 -30.75 -29.03
N PRO A 168 3.14 -29.64 -29.81
CA PRO A 168 2.01 -28.74 -29.75
C PRO A 168 0.78 -29.54 -30.17
N SER A 169 -0.27 -29.50 -29.34
CA SER A 169 -1.59 -30.00 -29.72
C SER A 169 -1.93 -29.44 -31.11
N GLY A 170 -2.07 -30.32 -32.10
CA GLY A 170 -2.34 -30.00 -33.50
C GLY A 170 -3.73 -29.39 -33.76
N LEU A 171 -4.20 -28.49 -32.88
CA LEU A 171 -5.51 -27.88 -32.90
C LEU A 171 -5.48 -26.34 -32.73
N ASP A 172 -4.35 -25.67 -32.93
CA ASP A 172 -4.29 -24.19 -32.95
C ASP A 172 -4.01 -23.61 -34.36
N MET A 173 -4.54 -24.24 -35.40
CA MET A 173 -4.63 -23.67 -36.75
C MET A 173 -6.09 -23.54 -37.22
N ALA A 174 -6.91 -22.75 -36.52
CA ALA A 174 -8.20 -22.29 -37.06
C ALA A 174 -8.76 -21.11 -36.25
N CYS A 175 -8.28 -19.89 -36.49
CA CYS A 175 -9.04 -18.67 -36.22
C CYS A 175 -8.53 -17.55 -37.16
N GLY A 176 -8.80 -17.73 -38.45
CA GLY A 176 -8.67 -16.71 -39.49
C GLY A 176 -10.04 -16.43 -40.10
N GLU A 177 -10.58 -15.26 -39.76
CA GLU A 177 -11.53 -14.47 -40.55
C GLU A 177 -12.92 -15.04 -40.84
N LEU A 178 -13.91 -14.68 -40.01
CA LEU A 178 -15.27 -14.41 -40.47
C LEU A 178 -15.84 -13.21 -39.71
N GLY A 179 -15.97 -12.05 -40.36
CA GLY A 179 -16.72 -10.95 -39.77
C GLY A 179 -16.59 -9.56 -40.39
N SER A 180 -16.96 -9.37 -41.65
CA SER A 180 -17.54 -8.10 -42.15
C SER A 180 -17.94 -8.33 -43.61
N GLY A 181 -19.21 -8.45 -43.96
CA GLY A 181 -20.21 -7.41 -43.78
C GLY A 181 -20.42 -6.76 -45.15
N LEU A 182 -21.42 -7.29 -45.87
CA LEU A 182 -21.89 -6.79 -47.17
C LEU A 182 -22.15 -5.27 -47.13
N ALA A 183 -21.46 -4.51 -47.98
CA ALA A 183 -21.99 -3.28 -48.59
C ALA A 183 -21.10 -2.87 -49.79
N LEU A 184 -21.53 -3.23 -51.00
CA LEU A 184 -21.38 -2.40 -52.20
C LEU A 184 -22.70 -1.62 -52.34
N PRO A 185 -22.70 -0.35 -52.78
CA PRO A 185 -22.31 -0.05 -54.16
C PRO A 185 -21.55 1.28 -54.37
N LEU A 186 -20.66 1.26 -55.36
CA LEU A 186 -20.32 2.42 -56.21
C LEU A 186 -21.44 2.56 -57.27
N PRO A 187 -21.74 3.75 -57.87
CA PRO A 187 -20.73 4.40 -58.71
C PRO A 187 -20.80 5.93 -58.96
N MET A 188 -19.65 6.44 -59.43
CA MET A 188 -19.45 7.50 -60.44
C MET A 188 -19.78 8.98 -60.11
N GLU A 189 -18.75 9.83 -60.25
CA GLU A 189 -18.63 11.07 -61.06
C GLU A 189 -17.32 11.76 -60.59
N VAL A 190 -16.18 11.69 -61.31
CA VAL A 190 -15.77 12.51 -62.48
C VAL A 190 -15.85 14.02 -62.24
N SER A 191 -14.74 14.63 -61.78
CA SER A 191 -14.00 15.66 -62.55
C SER A 191 -13.03 16.46 -61.67
N ARG A 192 -11.84 16.63 -62.24
CA ARG A 192 -10.86 17.74 -62.16
C ARG A 192 -10.86 18.67 -60.95
#